data_AF-A0A7C0XLD9-F1
#
_entry.id   AF-A0A7C0XLD9-F1
#
_cell.length_a   1.000
_cell.length_b   1.000
_cell.length_c   1.000
_cell.angle_alpha   90.00
_cell.angle_beta   90.00
_cell.angle_gamma   90.00
#
_symmetry.space_group_name_H-M   'P 1'
#
loop_
_entity.id
_entity.type
_entity.pdbx_description
1 polymer ?
#
loop_
_entity_poly.entity_id
_entity_poly.type
_entity_poly.pdbx_seq_one_letter_code
_entity_poly.pdbx_strand_id
1 'polypeptide(L)' 'MKERCPICGAESELEFLPYEIPHFGEALFFTAVCPSCGFRSADLMLLAGEGESGE' A
#
# COMPACT_ATOMS: atom_id res chain seq x y z
N MET A 1 10.16 -7.01 -0.02
CA MET A 1 9.54 -7.06 -1.37
C MET A 1 10.17 -5.92 -2.16
N LYS A 2 10.54 -6.13 -3.43
CA LYS A 2 11.16 -5.07 -4.24
C LYS A 2 10.39 -4.96 -5.55
N GLU A 3 9.92 -3.76 -5.87
CA GLU A 3 9.26 -3.47 -7.14
C GLU A 3 10.12 -2.56 -8.01
N ARG A 4 9.94 -2.64 -9.33
CA ARG A 4 10.63 -1.75 -10.26
C ARG A 4 9.88 -0.44 -10.35
N CYS A 5 10.60 0.65 -10.17
CA CYS A 5 10.10 2.00 -10.31
C CYS A 5 9.45 2.17 -11.70
N PRO A 6 8.18 2.60 -11.78
CA PRO A 6 7.49 2.76 -13.06
C PRO A 6 8.07 3.90 -13.91
N ILE A 7 8.87 4.80 -13.30
CA ILE A 7 9.44 5.97 -13.96
C ILE A 7 10.81 5.67 -14.58
N CYS A 8 11.72 5.04 -13.83
CA CYS A 8 13.10 4.84 -14.27
C CYS A 8 13.55 3.36 -14.32
N GLY A 9 12.70 2.42 -13.88
CA GLY A 9 13.00 0.99 -13.88
C GLY A 9 13.94 0.50 -12.78
N ALA A 10 14.52 1.40 -11.96
CA ALA A 10 15.35 1.04 -10.81
C ALA A 10 14.51 0.38 -9.68
N GLU A 11 15.14 -0.28 -8.72
CA GLU A 11 14.41 -0.84 -7.57
C GLU A 11 13.82 0.29 -6.70
N SER A 12 12.58 0.10 -6.25
CA SER A 12 11.92 0.95 -5.26
C SER A 12 11.85 0.23 -3.91
N GLU A 13 11.99 1.01 -2.86
CA GLU A 13 11.80 0.58 -1.48
C GLU A 13 10.31 0.61 -1.15
N LEU A 14 9.83 -0.45 -0.50
CA LEU A 14 8.43 -0.62 -0.15
C LEU A 14 8.22 -0.79 1.34
N GLU A 15 7.24 -0.05 1.84
CA GLU A 15 6.77 -0.15 3.20
C GLU A 15 5.27 -0.47 3.19
N PHE A 16 4.88 -1.43 4.02
CA PHE A 16 3.51 -1.88 4.19
C PHE A 16 3.14 -1.75 5.66
N LEU A 17 2.09 -0.99 5.95
CA LEU A 17 1.63 -0.70 7.29
C LEU A 17 0.15 -1.08 7.41
N PRO A 18 -0.15 -2.23 8.04
CA PRO A 18 -1.52 -2.56 8.42
C PRO A 18 -2.05 -1.53 9.41
N TYR A 19 -3.30 -1.12 9.23
CA TYR A 19 -3.94 -0.11 10.06
C TYR A 19 -5.44 -0.39 10.19
N GLU A 20 -5.97 -0.34 11.41
CA GLU A 20 -7.40 -0.43 11.65
C GLU A 20 -8.02 0.97 11.61
N ILE A 21 -8.90 1.21 10.64
CA ILE A 21 -9.60 2.47 10.50
C ILE A 21 -10.90 2.39 11.32
N PRO A 22 -11.08 3.26 12.33
CA PRO A 22 -12.31 3.27 13.12
C PRO A 22 -13.54 3.37 12.23
N HIS A 23 -14.50 2.46 12.41
CA HIS A 23 -15.74 2.31 11.62
C HIS A 23 -15.60 1.80 10.18
N PHE A 24 -14.38 1.64 9.65
CA PHE A 24 -14.13 1.19 8.26
C PHE A 24 -13.40 -0.15 8.18
N GLY A 25 -12.89 -0.66 9.30
CA GLY A 25 -12.24 -1.96 9.40
C GLY A 25 -10.76 -1.91 9.04
N GLU A 26 -10.20 -3.07 8.70
CA GLU A 26 -8.79 -3.22 8.39
C GLU A 26 -8.41 -2.58 7.06
N ALA A 27 -7.27 -1.92 7.03
CA ALA A 27 -6.67 -1.32 5.86
C ALA A 27 -5.17 -1.64 5.81
N LEU A 28 -4.60 -1.56 4.60
CA LEU A 28 -3.17 -1.63 4.36
C LEU A 28 -2.73 -0.33 3.69
N PHE A 29 -1.90 0.43 4.39
CA PHE A 29 -1.17 1.52 3.80
C PHE A 29 0.08 0.97 3.14
N PHE A 30 0.37 1.41 1.92
CA PHE A 30 1.62 1.06 1.25
C PHE A 30 2.29 2.29 0.66
N THR A 31 3.61 2.33 0.74
CA THR A 31 4.41 3.39 0.11
C THR A 31 5.51 2.81 -0.74
N ALA A 32 5.75 3.43 -1.89
CA ALA A 32 6.89 3.14 -2.74
C ALA A 32 7.78 4.37 -2.87
N VAL A 33 9.08 4.21 -2.62
CA VAL A 33 10.07 5.28 -2.77
C VAL A 33 11.23 4.79 -3.62
N CYS A 34 11.51 5.51 -4.72
CA CYS A 34 12.67 5.23 -5.55
C CYS A 34 13.83 6.17 -5.19
N PRO A 35 14.95 5.65 -4.64
CA PRO A 35 16.11 6.48 -4.30
C PRO A 35 16.87 6.99 -5.53
N SER A 36 16.65 6.40 -6.71
CA SER A 36 17.37 6.73 -7.95
C SER A 36 16.80 7.98 -8.64
N CYS A 37 15.48 8.07 -8.81
CA CYS A 37 14.83 9.18 -9.52
C CYS A 37 13.96 10.06 -8.62
N GLY A 38 13.72 9.65 -7.36
CA GLY A 38 12.88 10.38 -6.42
C GLY A 38 11.37 10.14 -6.57
N PHE A 39 10.94 9.17 -7.39
CA PHE A 39 9.53 8.75 -7.44
C PHE A 39 9.04 8.33 -6.06
N ARG A 40 7.83 8.77 -5.70
CA ARG A 40 7.16 8.45 -4.42
C ARG A 40 5.69 8.23 -4.67
N SER A 41 5.14 7.14 -4.13
CA SER A 41 3.69 6.91 -4.05
C SER A 41 3.30 6.47 -2.64
N ALA A 42 2.07 6.77 -2.28
CA ALA A 42 1.45 6.38 -1.03
C ALA A 42 -0.01 6.09 -1.30
N ASP A 43 -0.44 4.90 -0.94
CA ASP A 43 -1.72 4.34 -1.32
C ASP A 43 -2.32 3.61 -0.12
N LEU A 44 -3.65 3.57 -0.06
CA LEU A 44 -4.39 2.92 1.02
C LEU A 44 -5.41 1.96 0.43
N MET A 45 -5.36 0.71 0.87
CA MET A 45 -6.27 -0.35 0.47
C MET A 45 -7.11 -0.78 1.66
N LEU A 46 -8.44 -0.75 1.54
CA LEU A 46 -9.30 -1.40 2.52
C LEU A 46 -9.19 -2.91 2.33
N LEU A 47 -8.93 -3.63 3.42
CA LEU A 47 -8.79 -5.09 3.43
C LEU A 47 -10.11 -5.81 3.69
N ALA A 48 -11.23 -5.06 3.78
CA ALA A 48 -12.55 -5.60 4.03
C ALA A 48 -12.81 -6.83 3.16
N GLY A 49 -12.85 -7.99 3.81
CA GLY A 49 -13.25 -9.25 3.20
C GLY A 49 -14.67 -9.12 2.68
N GLU A 50 -14.94 -9.80 1.57
CA GLU A 50 -16.29 -10.01 1.05
C GLU A 50 -17.25 -10.36 2.19
N GLY A 51 -18.24 -9.49 2.40
CA GLY A 51 -19.52 -9.80 3.04
C GLY A 51 -19.45 -10.55 4.37
N GLU A 52 -19.39 -9.79 5.46
CA GLU A 52 -20.20 -10.14 6.63
C GLU A 52 -21.68 -9.96 6.21
N SER A 53 -22.25 -10.97 5.55
CA SER A 53 -23.70 -11.12 5.51
C SER A 53 -24.15 -11.37 6.95
N GLY A 54 -24.56 -10.29 7.61
CA GLY A 54 -25.34 -10.35 8.83
C GLY A 54 -26.56 -11.27 8.66
N GLU A 55 -27.00 -11.78 9.80
CA GLU A 55 -28.19 -12.61 10.03
C GLU A 55 -29.41 -12.29 9.15
#